data_AF-A0A920QK26-F1
#
_entry.id   AF-A0A920QK26-F1
#
_cell.length_a   1.000
_cell.length_b   1.000
_cell.length_c   1.000
_cell.angle_alpha   90.00
_cell.angle_beta   90.00
_cell.angle_gamma   90.00
#
_symmetry.space_group_name_H-M   'P 1'
#
loop_
_entity.id
_entity.type
_entity.pdbx_description
1 polymer ?
#
loop_
_entity_poly.entity_id
_entity_poly.type
_entity_poly.pdbx_seq_one_letter_code
_entity_poly.pdbx_strand_id
1 'polypeptide(L)' 'MNSASNTKHIMQPNDWWKSAVFYQIYPRSFYDSNNDGIGDLKG' A
#
# COMPACT_ATOMS: atom_id res chain seq x y z
N MET A 1 21.76 -42.44 8.19
CA MET A 1 22.40 -41.35 8.96
C MET A 1 23.15 -40.51 7.93
N ASN A 2 22.85 -39.27 7.58
CA ASN A 2 21.94 -38.26 8.10
C ASN A 2 21.28 -37.55 6.90
N SER A 3 19.96 -37.35 7.00
CA SER A 3 19.19 -36.52 6.09
C SER A 3 19.72 -35.09 6.24
N ALA A 4 20.35 -34.55 5.19
CA ALA A 4 20.74 -33.14 5.16
C ALA A 4 19.46 -32.31 5.23
N SER A 5 19.20 -31.74 6.40
CA SER A 5 18.10 -30.84 6.69
C SER A 5 18.13 -29.70 5.67
N ASN A 6 17.21 -29.76 4.72
CA ASN A 6 17.00 -28.74 3.70
C ASN A 6 16.52 -27.45 4.38
N THR A 7 17.45 -26.63 4.86
CA THR A 7 17.15 -25.34 5.49
C THR A 7 16.70 -24.38 4.42
N LYS A 8 15.42 -24.45 4.05
CA LYS A 8 14.75 -23.36 3.37
C LYS A 8 14.78 -22.18 4.32
N HIS A 9 15.71 -21.25 4.13
CA HIS A 9 15.60 -19.91 4.71
C HIS A 9 14.36 -19.28 4.07
N ILE A 10 13.20 -19.49 4.69
CA ILE A 10 11.99 -18.76 4.35
C ILE A 10 12.24 -17.36 4.88
N MET A 11 12.83 -16.50 4.04
CA MET A 11 12.69 -15.06 4.23
C MET A 11 11.19 -14.82 4.30
N GLN A 12 10.69 -14.55 5.51
CA GLN A 12 9.30 -14.18 5.69
C GLN A 12 9.07 -12.96 4.81
N PRO A 13 8.07 -12.98 3.90
CA PRO A 13 7.74 -11.81 3.12
C PRO A 13 7.60 -10.63 4.08
N ASN A 14 8.44 -9.63 3.88
CA ASN A 14 8.35 -8.39 4.61
C ASN A 14 7.04 -7.72 4.19
N ASP A 15 6.02 -7.87 5.04
CA ASP A 15 4.70 -7.27 4.87
C ASP A 15 4.83 -5.74 4.75
N TRP A 16 4.85 -5.23 3.51
CA TRP A 16 5.09 -3.81 3.21
C TRP A 16 4.14 -2.86 3.94
N TRP A 17 2.91 -3.31 4.19
CA TRP A 17 1.87 -2.53 4.85
C TRP A 17 2.17 -2.26 6.33
N LYS A 18 3.04 -3.06 6.98
CA LYS A 18 3.44 -2.85 8.39
C LYS A 18 4.36 -1.65 8.58
N SER A 19 5.08 -1.23 7.54
CA SER A 19 5.99 -0.10 7.56
C SER A 19 5.54 1.08 6.69
N ALA A 20 4.41 0.96 5.99
CA ALA A 20 3.87 2.01 5.15
C ALA A 20 3.12 3.08 5.96
N VAL A 21 3.22 4.34 5.52
CA VAL A 21 2.39 5.45 5.99
C VAL A 21 1.23 5.64 5.02
N PHE A 22 0.01 5.64 5.53
CA PHE A 22 -1.21 5.78 4.72
C PHE A 22 -1.80 7.19 4.88
N TYR A 23 -2.26 7.76 3.77
CA TYR A 23 -3.04 8.98 3.76
C TYR A 23 -4.47 8.67 3.33
N GLN A 24 -5.43 8.99 4.19
CA GLN A 24 -6.84 8.93 3.85
C GLN A 24 -7.24 10.26 3.24
N ILE A 25 -7.75 10.22 2.01
CA ILE A 25 -8.21 11.40 1.28
C ILE A 25 -9.73 11.32 1.14
N TYR A 26 -10.39 12.47 1.32
CA TYR A 26 -11.80 12.64 1.01
C TYR A 26 -11.93 13.39 -0.34
N PRO A 27 -12.16 12.68 -1.47
CA PRO A 27 -11.93 13.22 -2.81
C PRO A 27 -12.72 14.49 -3.11
N ARG A 28 -13.99 14.53 -2.67
CA ARG A 28 -14.90 15.65 -2.90
C ARG A 28 -14.45 16.99 -2.31
N SER A 29 -13.49 16.98 -1.40
CA SER A 29 -12.96 18.20 -0.77
C SER A 29 -11.45 18.35 -0.97
N PHE A 30 -10.84 17.52 -1.83
CA PHE A 30 -9.38 17.54 -2.04
C PHE A 30 -8.99 18.46 -3.19
N TYR A 31 -9.47 18.16 -4.41
CA TYR A 31 -9.15 18.95 -5.59
C TYR A 31 -10.24 18.84 -6.65
N ASP A 32 -10.68 19.99 -7.16
CA ASP A 32 -11.63 20.15 -8.26
C ASP A 32 -10.85 20.50 -9.53
N SER A 33 -10.90 19.61 -10.53
CA SER A 33 -10.14 19.74 -11.78
C SER A 33 -10.93 20.39 -12.92
N ASN A 34 -12.25 20.50 -12.78
CA ASN A 34 -13.16 20.97 -13.84
C ASN A 34 -13.90 22.27 -13.46
N ASN A 35 -13.66 22.78 -12.24
CA ASN A 35 -14.16 24.03 -11.71
C ASN A 35 -15.68 24.03 -11.45
N ASP A 36 -16.25 22.87 -11.11
CA ASP A 36 -17.68 22.69 -10.78
C ASP A 36 -18.01 22.86 -9.28
N GLY A 37 -16.98 23.01 -8.43
CA GLY A 37 -17.08 23.19 -6.99
C GLY A 37 -17.01 21.90 -6.17
N ILE A 38 -16.81 20.74 -6.79
CA ILE A 38 -16.70 19.44 -6.13
C ILE A 38 -15.42 18.74 -6.56
N GLY A 39 -14.67 18.21 -5.59
CA GLY A 39 -13.47 17.46 -5.91
C GLY A 39 -13.76 16.16 -6.66
N ASP A 40 -12.91 15.85 -7.64
CA ASP A 40 -13.12 14.77 -8.60
C ASP A 40 -11.88 13.86 -8.75
N LEU A 41 -12.05 12.70 -9.35
CA LEU A 41 -10.99 11.68 -9.44
C LEU A 41 -9.85 12.03 -10.40
N LYS A 42 -10.02 13.02 -11.29
CA LYS A 42 -8.92 13.52 -12.12
C LYS A 42 -8.03 14.50 -11.34
N GLY A 43 -8.48 14.92 -10.16
CA GLY A 43 -7.79 15.82 -9.24
C GLY A 43 -6.72 15.20 -8.37
#